data_AF-F0S0H3-F1
#
_entry.id   AF-F0S0H3-F1
#
_cell.length_a   1.000
_cell.length_b   1.000
_cell.length_c   1.000
_cell.angle_alpha   90.00
_cell.angle_beta   90.00
_cell.angle_gamma   90.00
#
_symmetry.space_group_name_H-M   'P 1'
#
loop_
_entity.id
_entity.type
_entity.pdbx_description
1 polymer ?
#
loop_
_entity_poly.entity_id
_entity_poly.type
_entity_poly.pdbx_seq_one_letter_code
_entity_poly.pdbx_strand_id
1 'polypeptide(L)'
;MRGRSGLDSLIEALSGIERCHLSQKRMAETIESLVKEIEKVFLKNNSVIAKDVESLKKISDDLKLFLEDFIPLMRELVKVSVDFKHLYESLDAMRKSLEDIEKIASHTELIAINASIEAARAGEAGRNFAVVANEIRTMARDTFKSVGEVKEIEKEIDEKISRLRNSIDTIDKIKEDVDKLVSGINSIVSISDELDLIYRQQSRVINDIKGLSGISAGIKKISKILFSVKKNIVTSIREFLSK
;
A
#
# COMPACT_ATOMS: atom_id res chain seq x y z
N MET A 1 11.23 -86.12 20.07
CA MET A 1 11.77 -84.74 19.90
C MET A 1 10.92 -83.82 19.00
N ARG A 2 10.20 -84.32 17.98
CA ARG A 2 9.34 -83.49 17.09
C ARG A 2 8.12 -82.81 17.73
N GLY A 3 7.55 -83.37 18.80
CA GLY A 3 6.34 -82.81 19.47
C GLY A 3 6.60 -81.58 20.36
N ARG A 4 7.80 -81.44 20.93
CA ARG A 4 8.18 -80.28 21.76
C ARG A 4 8.44 -79.05 20.90
N SER A 5 9.14 -79.20 19.77
CA SER A 5 9.45 -78.08 18.88
C SER A 5 8.21 -77.47 18.23
N GLY A 6 7.18 -78.27 17.90
CA GLY A 6 5.93 -77.76 17.35
C GLY A 6 5.09 -76.96 18.35
N LEU A 7 5.14 -77.35 19.63
CA LEU A 7 4.42 -76.67 20.71
C LEU A 7 5.10 -75.34 21.06
N ASP A 8 6.44 -75.32 21.05
CA ASP A 8 7.24 -74.10 21.22
C ASP A 8 7.00 -73.10 20.07
N SER A 9 7.01 -73.56 18.81
CA SER A 9 6.69 -72.71 17.64
C SER A 9 5.28 -72.11 17.70
N LEU A 10 4.31 -72.84 18.25
CA LEU A 10 2.94 -72.39 18.34
C LEU A 10 2.73 -71.38 19.50
N ILE A 11 3.42 -71.57 20.63
CA ILE A 11 3.48 -70.56 21.71
C ILE A 11 4.12 -69.26 21.19
N GLU A 12 5.17 -69.37 20.39
CA GLU A 12 5.83 -68.23 19.77
C GLU A 12 4.88 -67.48 18.81
N ALA A 13 4.14 -68.20 17.97
CA ALA A 13 3.15 -67.63 17.07
C ALA A 13 2.01 -66.93 17.82
N LEU A 14 1.46 -67.54 18.87
CA LEU A 14 0.41 -66.93 19.71
C LEU A 14 0.90 -65.67 20.44
N SER A 15 2.15 -65.68 20.89
CA SER A 15 2.81 -64.52 21.49
C SER A 15 3.04 -63.41 20.46
N GLY A 16 3.37 -63.78 19.21
CA GLY A 16 3.46 -62.87 18.08
C GLY A 16 2.13 -62.19 17.75
N ILE A 17 1.03 -62.95 17.74
CA ILE A 17 -0.33 -62.40 17.53
C ILE A 17 -0.69 -61.43 18.65
N GLU A 18 -0.37 -61.74 19.92
CA GLU A 18 -0.63 -60.84 21.05
C GLU A 18 0.14 -59.52 20.91
N ARG A 19 1.43 -59.59 20.58
CA ARG A 19 2.24 -58.39 20.32
C ARG A 19 1.67 -57.56 19.17
N CYS A 20 1.24 -58.22 18.09
CA CYS A 20 0.63 -57.55 16.94
C CYS A 20 -0.72 -56.88 17.31
N HIS A 21 -1.58 -57.56 18.07
CA HIS A 21 -2.85 -57.02 18.56
C HIS A 21 -2.65 -55.75 19.40
N LEU A 22 -1.72 -55.79 20.36
CA LEU A 22 -1.39 -54.64 21.22
C LEU A 22 -0.80 -53.48 20.41
N SER A 23 0.08 -53.79 19.45
CA SER A 23 0.66 -52.79 18.54
C SER A 23 -0.42 -52.10 17.67
N GLN A 24 -1.34 -52.87 17.08
CA GLN A 24 -2.45 -52.33 16.29
C GLN A 24 -3.41 -51.47 17.12
N LYS A 25 -3.70 -51.87 18.36
CA LYS A 25 -4.53 -51.06 19.27
C LYS A 25 -3.89 -49.70 19.54
N ARG A 26 -2.60 -49.70 19.90
CA ARG A 26 -1.82 -48.45 20.10
C ARG A 26 -1.79 -47.61 18.84
N MET A 27 -1.56 -48.23 17.67
CA MET A 27 -1.53 -47.53 16.39
C MET A 27 -2.86 -46.83 16.08
N ALA A 28 -3.99 -47.49 16.33
CA ALA A 28 -5.31 -46.89 16.14
C ALA A 28 -5.56 -45.71 17.09
N GLU A 29 -5.16 -45.83 18.36
CA GLU A 29 -5.25 -44.75 19.36
C GLU A 29 -4.37 -43.55 18.96
N THR A 30 -3.15 -43.79 18.49
CA THR A 30 -2.25 -42.74 18.00
C THR A 30 -2.84 -42.04 16.76
N ILE A 31 -3.36 -42.78 15.78
CA ILE A 31 -3.99 -42.19 14.59
C ILE A 31 -5.19 -41.33 15.00
N GLU A 32 -6.05 -41.79 15.91
CA GLU A 32 -7.19 -41.00 16.38
C GLU A 32 -6.77 -39.71 17.09
N SER A 33 -5.69 -39.75 17.88
CA SER A 33 -5.14 -38.56 18.53
C SER A 33 -4.61 -37.57 17.49
N LEU A 34 -3.81 -38.05 16.53
CA LEU A 34 -3.24 -37.21 15.48
C LEU A 34 -4.32 -36.58 14.59
N VAL A 35 -5.34 -37.34 14.19
CA VAL A 35 -6.48 -36.82 13.42
C VAL A 35 -7.12 -35.64 14.15
N LYS A 36 -7.44 -35.80 15.45
CA LYS A 36 -8.07 -34.74 16.24
C LYS A 36 -7.19 -33.49 16.34
N GLU A 37 -5.88 -33.67 16.55
CA GLU A 37 -4.94 -32.55 16.63
C GLU A 37 -4.82 -31.81 15.30
N ILE A 38 -4.69 -32.54 14.18
CA ILE A 38 -4.58 -31.94 12.85
C ILE A 38 -5.90 -31.24 12.48
N GLU A 39 -7.06 -31.87 12.67
CA GLU A 39 -8.36 -31.24 12.43
C GLU A 39 -8.51 -29.92 13.20
N LYS A 40 -8.12 -29.92 14.48
CA LYS A 40 -8.17 -28.71 15.31
C LYS A 40 -7.30 -27.58 14.75
N VAL A 41 -6.07 -27.88 14.32
CA VAL A 41 -5.16 -26.88 13.74
C VAL A 41 -5.70 -26.33 12.42
N PHE A 42 -6.16 -27.19 11.53
CA PHE A 42 -6.68 -26.76 10.22
C PHE A 42 -7.98 -25.97 10.32
N LEU A 43 -8.91 -26.37 11.22
CA LEU A 43 -10.12 -25.59 11.47
C LEU A 43 -9.80 -24.19 12.00
N LYS A 44 -8.82 -24.08 12.91
CA LYS A 44 -8.35 -22.79 13.40
C LYS A 44 -7.73 -21.95 12.28
N ASN A 45 -6.85 -22.54 11.47
CA ASN A 45 -6.20 -21.84 10.36
C ASN A 45 -7.21 -21.36 9.32
N ASN A 46 -8.18 -22.19 8.93
CA ASN A 46 -9.26 -21.78 8.02
C ASN A 46 -10.07 -20.60 8.57
N SER A 47 -10.37 -20.61 9.87
CA SER A 47 -11.08 -19.48 10.50
C SER A 47 -10.25 -18.19 10.48
N VAL A 48 -8.93 -18.28 10.65
CA VAL A 48 -8.03 -17.12 10.55
C VAL A 48 -7.95 -16.62 9.12
N ILE A 49 -7.72 -17.50 8.14
CA ILE A 49 -7.64 -17.13 6.73
C ILE A 49 -8.92 -16.44 6.25
N ALA A 50 -10.09 -16.97 6.63
CA ALA A 50 -11.37 -16.36 6.26
C ALA A 50 -11.49 -14.91 6.79
N LYS A 51 -11.06 -14.68 8.04
CA LYS A 51 -11.05 -13.33 8.64
C LYS A 51 -10.03 -12.41 7.99
N ASP A 52 -8.86 -12.93 7.63
CA ASP A 52 -7.81 -12.16 6.97
C ASP A 52 -8.25 -11.73 5.57
N VAL A 53 -8.87 -12.63 4.79
CA VAL A 53 -9.45 -12.32 3.47
C VAL A 53 -10.53 -11.24 3.57
N GLU A 54 -11.44 -11.35 4.54
CA GLU A 54 -12.47 -10.33 4.77
C GLU A 54 -11.85 -8.96 5.14
N SER A 55 -10.84 -8.98 6.02
CA SER A 55 -10.13 -7.77 6.46
C SER A 55 -9.36 -7.11 5.31
N LEU A 56 -8.63 -7.89 4.51
CA LEU A 56 -7.89 -7.40 3.34
C LEU A 56 -8.83 -6.84 2.27
N LYS A 57 -9.98 -7.48 2.04
CA LYS A 57 -11.00 -6.97 1.13
C LYS A 57 -11.51 -5.61 1.59
N LYS A 58 -11.87 -5.48 2.87
CA LYS A 58 -12.31 -4.21 3.43
C LYS A 58 -11.24 -3.12 3.29
N ILE A 59 -9.98 -3.42 3.62
CA ILE A 59 -8.86 -2.48 3.45
C ILE A 59 -8.70 -2.08 1.98
N SER A 60 -8.79 -3.03 1.05
CA SER A 60 -8.71 -2.76 -0.39
C SER A 60 -9.83 -1.83 -0.86
N ASP A 61 -11.05 -2.06 -0.40
CA ASP A 61 -12.22 -1.23 -0.75
C ASP A 61 -12.12 0.17 -0.13
N ASP A 62 -11.71 0.28 1.14
CA ASP A 62 -11.49 1.57 1.82
C ASP A 62 -10.39 2.40 1.11
N LEU A 63 -9.30 1.75 0.69
CA LEU A 63 -8.22 2.42 -0.05
C LEU A 63 -8.63 2.85 -1.46
N LYS A 64 -9.49 2.07 -2.15
CA LYS A 64 -10.03 2.47 -3.45
C LYS A 64 -10.91 3.70 -3.33
N LEU A 65 -11.81 3.73 -2.35
CA LEU A 65 -12.65 4.91 -2.07
C LEU A 65 -11.79 6.14 -1.76
N PHE A 66 -10.76 5.99 -0.93
CA PHE A 66 -9.81 7.07 -0.67
C PHE A 66 -9.18 7.60 -1.96
N LEU A 67 -8.75 6.71 -2.87
CA LEU A 67 -8.15 7.11 -4.15
C LEU A 67 -9.15 7.79 -5.09
N GLU A 68 -10.41 7.37 -5.10
CA GLU A 68 -11.48 8.01 -5.88
C GLU A 68 -11.66 9.49 -5.49
N ASP A 69 -11.55 9.79 -4.19
CA ASP A 69 -11.60 11.17 -3.69
C ASP A 69 -10.27 11.93 -3.86
N PHE A 70 -9.14 11.23 -3.74
CA PHE A 70 -7.82 11.83 -3.74
C PHE A 70 -7.32 12.21 -5.15
N ILE A 71 -7.61 11.39 -6.17
CA ILE A 71 -7.17 11.64 -7.56
C ILE A 71 -7.69 12.98 -8.11
N PRO A 72 -8.97 13.35 -7.95
CA PRO A 72 -9.47 14.67 -8.34
C PRO A 72 -8.73 15.81 -7.64
N LEU A 73 -8.47 15.66 -6.33
CA LEU A 73 -7.75 16.67 -5.54
C LEU A 73 -6.32 16.87 -6.08
N MET A 74 -5.63 15.78 -6.44
CA MET A 74 -4.32 15.86 -7.08
C MET A 74 -4.36 16.55 -8.44
N ARG A 75 -5.41 16.32 -9.23
CA ARG A 75 -5.58 17.01 -10.51
C ARG A 75 -5.74 18.51 -10.34
N GLU A 76 -6.50 18.96 -9.34
CA GLU A 76 -6.62 20.39 -9.02
C GLU A 76 -5.29 20.98 -8.55
N LEU A 77 -4.52 20.27 -7.71
CA LEU A 77 -3.19 20.70 -7.30
C LEU A 77 -2.21 20.86 -8.48
N VAL A 78 -2.26 19.95 -9.47
CA VAL A 78 -1.46 20.09 -10.70
C VAL A 78 -1.89 21.32 -11.50
N LYS A 79 -3.18 21.63 -11.60
CA LYS A 79 -3.64 22.86 -12.27
C LYS A 79 -3.11 24.12 -11.57
N VAL A 80 -3.21 24.17 -10.25
CA VAL A 80 -2.67 25.28 -9.43
C VAL A 80 -1.17 25.48 -9.70
N SER A 81 -0.42 24.39 -9.83
CA SER A 81 1.00 24.44 -10.19
C SER A 81 1.26 25.08 -11.57
N VAL A 82 0.42 24.76 -12.56
CA VAL A 82 0.47 25.39 -13.90
C VAL A 82 0.11 26.87 -13.84
N ASP A 83 -0.93 27.24 -13.09
CA ASP A 83 -1.35 28.64 -12.93
C ASP A 83 -0.24 29.48 -12.28
N PHE A 84 0.52 28.91 -11.33
CA PHE A 84 1.68 29.58 -10.74
C PHE A 84 2.82 29.82 -11.73
N LYS A 85 3.03 28.88 -12.65
CA LYS A 85 4.00 29.08 -13.73
C LYS A 85 3.62 30.27 -14.61
N HIS A 86 2.35 30.39 -14.97
CA HIS A 86 1.85 31.53 -15.74
C HIS A 86 1.91 32.86 -14.97
N LEU A 87 1.68 32.82 -13.65
CA LEU A 87 1.85 34.00 -12.80
C LEU A 87 3.30 34.47 -12.80
N TYR A 88 4.27 33.55 -12.73
CA TYR A 88 5.69 33.88 -12.80
C TYR A 88 6.08 34.53 -14.15
N GLU A 89 5.60 33.96 -15.26
CA GLU A 89 5.80 34.53 -16.61
C GLU A 89 5.19 35.95 -16.70
N SER A 90 4.03 36.17 -16.07
CA SER A 90 3.37 37.47 -16.04
C SER A 90 4.13 38.51 -15.21
N LEU A 91 4.72 38.13 -14.08
CA LEU A 91 5.57 39.01 -13.27
C LEU A 91 6.85 39.41 -14.02
N ASP A 92 7.45 38.48 -14.77
CA ASP A 92 8.64 38.80 -15.56
C ASP A 92 8.33 39.82 -16.66
N ALA A 93 7.20 39.66 -17.35
CA ALA A 93 6.70 40.63 -18.30
C ALA A 93 6.38 42.00 -17.66
N MET A 94 5.83 42.00 -16.45
CA MET A 94 5.58 43.21 -15.67
C MET A 94 6.88 43.91 -15.30
N ARG A 95 7.90 43.17 -14.84
CA ARG A 95 9.23 43.72 -14.50
C ARG A 95 9.85 44.43 -15.69
N LYS A 96 9.83 43.80 -16.88
CA LYS A 96 10.29 44.42 -18.12
C LYS A 96 9.53 45.71 -18.47
N SER A 97 8.22 45.70 -18.30
CA SER A 97 7.38 46.88 -18.54
C SER A 97 7.71 48.03 -17.58
N LEU A 98 7.94 47.73 -16.30
CA LEU A 98 8.34 48.71 -15.29
C LEU A 98 9.70 49.33 -15.60
N GLU A 99 10.68 48.52 -16.04
CA GLU A 99 11.99 49.02 -16.51
C GLU A 99 11.85 49.97 -17.70
N ASP A 100 10.97 49.68 -18.65
CA ASP A 100 10.76 50.54 -19.81
C ASP A 100 10.05 51.85 -19.43
N ILE A 101 9.07 51.81 -18.52
CA ILE A 101 8.42 53.02 -17.99
C ILE A 101 9.43 53.88 -17.21
N GLU A 102 10.30 53.27 -16.41
CA GLU A 102 11.36 53.97 -15.68
C GLU A 102 12.33 54.69 -16.64
N LYS A 103 12.71 54.04 -17.74
CA LYS A 103 13.53 54.65 -18.80
C LYS A 103 12.80 55.82 -19.47
N ILE A 104 11.51 55.68 -19.77
CA ILE A 104 10.68 56.75 -20.37
C ILE A 104 10.57 57.93 -19.41
N ALA A 105 10.30 57.68 -18.13
CA ALA A 105 10.20 58.72 -17.11
C ALA A 105 11.54 59.47 -16.96
N SER A 106 12.66 58.75 -16.88
CA SER A 106 14.00 59.33 -16.81
C SER A 106 14.33 60.18 -18.03
N HIS A 107 13.99 59.69 -19.23
CA HIS A 107 14.20 60.43 -20.48
C HIS A 107 13.31 61.70 -20.55
N THR A 108 12.06 61.57 -20.11
CA THR A 108 11.11 62.69 -20.04
C THR A 108 11.58 63.75 -19.05
N GLU A 109 12.13 63.37 -17.89
CA GLU A 109 12.72 64.30 -16.94
C GLU A 109 13.89 65.08 -17.56
N LEU A 110 14.77 64.38 -18.30
CA LEU A 110 15.89 65.01 -19.00
C LEU A 110 15.42 65.99 -20.09
N ILE A 111 14.42 65.61 -20.90
CA ILE A 111 13.83 66.51 -21.90
C ILE A 111 13.24 67.75 -21.22
N ALA A 112 12.50 67.56 -20.13
CA ALA A 112 11.87 68.65 -19.38
C ALA A 112 12.91 69.61 -18.77
N ILE A 113 14.02 69.09 -18.26
CA ILE A 113 15.15 69.92 -17.78
C ILE A 113 15.71 70.77 -18.93
N ASN A 114 15.98 70.15 -20.09
CA ASN A 114 16.49 70.88 -21.25
C ASN A 114 15.49 71.96 -21.73
N ALA A 115 14.20 71.66 -21.74
CA ALA A 115 13.15 72.61 -22.09
C ALA A 115 13.04 73.76 -21.07
N SER A 116 13.14 73.49 -19.77
CA SER A 116 13.16 74.53 -18.73
C SER A 116 14.37 75.46 -18.87
N ILE A 117 15.54 74.92 -19.24
CA ILE A 117 16.76 75.72 -19.49
C ILE A 117 16.56 76.64 -20.70
N GLU A 118 16.04 76.11 -21.82
CA GLU A 118 15.86 76.90 -23.03
C GLU A 118 14.74 77.95 -22.86
N ALA A 119 13.69 77.62 -22.10
CA ALA A 119 12.66 78.57 -21.72
C ALA A 119 13.20 79.72 -20.85
N ALA A 120 14.11 79.43 -19.92
CA ALA A 120 14.80 80.48 -19.14
C ALA A 120 15.71 81.34 -20.04
N ARG A 121 16.35 80.73 -21.04
CA ARG A 121 17.22 81.42 -22.00
C ARG A 121 16.45 82.40 -22.91
N ALA A 122 15.19 82.09 -23.23
CA ALA A 122 14.30 82.96 -24.00
C ALA A 122 13.73 84.16 -23.20
N GLY A 123 14.04 84.28 -21.90
CA GLY A 123 13.61 85.41 -21.08
C GLY A 123 12.09 85.49 -20.92
N GLU A 124 11.50 86.69 -21.11
CA GLU A 124 10.04 86.87 -20.96
C GLU A 124 9.23 86.02 -21.96
N ALA A 125 9.74 85.81 -23.18
CA ALA A 125 9.05 85.03 -24.21
C ALA A 125 8.93 83.54 -23.85
N GLY A 126 9.83 83.01 -23.01
CA GLY A 126 9.85 81.62 -22.58
C GLY A 126 9.06 81.35 -21.29
N ARG A 127 8.50 82.36 -20.63
CA ARG A 127 7.95 82.24 -19.27
C ARG A 127 6.81 81.19 -19.17
N ASN A 128 5.93 81.12 -20.16
CA ASN A 128 4.87 80.11 -20.20
C ASN A 128 5.41 78.70 -20.50
N PHE A 129 6.46 78.59 -21.33
CA PHE A 129 7.13 77.32 -21.61
C PHE A 129 7.87 76.79 -20.38
N ALA A 130 8.45 77.66 -19.55
CA ALA A 130 9.13 77.26 -18.31
C ALA A 130 8.16 76.61 -17.30
N VAL A 131 6.92 77.12 -17.22
CA VAL A 131 5.87 76.52 -16.36
C VAL A 131 5.51 75.13 -16.85
N VAL A 132 5.27 74.96 -18.17
CA VAL A 132 4.96 73.65 -18.76
C VAL A 132 6.11 72.66 -18.59
N ALA A 133 7.35 73.09 -18.81
CA ALA A 133 8.52 72.22 -18.65
C ALA A 133 8.71 71.76 -17.20
N ASN A 134 8.47 72.63 -16.20
CA ASN A 134 8.49 72.22 -14.79
C ASN A 134 7.35 71.25 -14.43
N GLU A 135 6.16 71.42 -15.01
CA GLU A 135 5.06 70.48 -14.80
C GLU A 135 5.41 69.09 -15.35
N ILE A 136 5.92 69.01 -16.60
CA ILE A 136 6.37 67.75 -17.22
C ILE A 136 7.46 67.10 -16.36
N ARG A 137 8.40 67.89 -15.83
CA ARG A 137 9.46 67.38 -14.94
C ARG A 137 8.89 66.77 -13.67
N THR A 138 7.90 67.41 -13.06
CA THR A 138 7.21 66.89 -11.87
C THR A 138 6.48 65.59 -12.19
N MET A 139 5.72 65.54 -13.29
CA MET A 139 5.04 64.32 -13.75
C MET A 139 6.02 63.16 -14.00
N ALA A 140 7.19 63.42 -14.57
CA ALA A 140 8.22 62.41 -14.78
C ALA A 140 8.76 61.84 -13.45
N ARG A 141 9.00 62.71 -12.46
CA ARG A 141 9.42 62.29 -11.10
C ARG A 141 8.36 61.49 -10.38
N ASP A 142 7.10 61.92 -10.47
CA ASP A 142 5.98 61.21 -9.87
C ASP A 142 5.82 59.81 -10.51
N THR A 143 5.98 59.73 -11.84
CA THR A 143 6.02 58.45 -12.56
C THR A 143 7.15 57.55 -12.03
N PHE A 144 8.35 58.08 -11.85
CA PHE A 144 9.49 57.33 -11.31
C PHE A 144 9.19 56.78 -9.91
N LYS A 145 8.61 57.61 -9.05
CA LYS A 145 8.20 57.20 -7.70
C LYS A 145 7.15 56.08 -7.74
N SER A 146 6.12 56.22 -8.56
CA SER A 146 5.08 55.19 -8.71
C SER A 146 5.64 53.86 -9.25
N VAL A 147 6.58 53.90 -10.20
CA VAL A 147 7.27 52.68 -10.66
C VAL A 147 8.02 52.01 -9.50
N GLY A 148 8.70 52.79 -8.65
CA GLY A 148 9.37 52.27 -7.45
C GLY A 148 8.40 51.58 -6.49
N GLU A 149 7.24 52.17 -6.22
CA GLU A 149 6.21 51.58 -5.37
C GLU A 149 5.67 50.24 -5.95
N VAL A 150 5.48 50.17 -7.27
CA VAL A 150 5.04 48.91 -7.93
C VAL A 150 6.13 47.84 -7.89
N LYS A 151 7.42 48.21 -7.99
CA LYS A 151 8.54 47.26 -7.86
C LYS A 151 8.63 46.63 -6.47
N GLU A 152 8.30 47.36 -5.40
CA GLU A 152 8.24 46.78 -4.06
C GLU A 152 7.12 45.73 -3.96
N ILE A 153 5.95 46.01 -4.55
CA ILE A 153 4.84 45.03 -4.63
C ILE A 153 5.27 43.81 -5.44
N GLU A 154 5.95 44.00 -6.58
CA GLU A 154 6.48 42.93 -7.42
C GLU A 154 7.38 41.98 -6.62
N LYS A 155 8.30 42.53 -5.83
CA LYS A 155 9.20 41.78 -4.96
C LYS A 155 8.46 40.97 -3.89
N GLU A 156 7.44 41.54 -3.26
CA GLU A 156 6.61 40.80 -2.30
C GLU A 156 5.89 39.61 -2.93
N ILE A 157 5.44 39.74 -4.18
CA ILE A 157 4.80 38.65 -4.91
C ILE A 157 5.84 37.58 -5.29
N ASP A 158 7.03 37.96 -5.74
CA ASP A 158 8.11 37.03 -6.10
C ASP A 158 8.51 36.14 -4.90
N GLU A 159 8.62 36.72 -3.69
CA GLU A 159 8.87 35.97 -2.46
C GLU A 159 7.76 34.96 -2.12
N LYS A 160 6.49 35.29 -2.42
CA LYS A 160 5.35 34.38 -2.22
C LYS A 160 5.40 33.23 -3.23
N ILE A 161 5.70 33.51 -4.49
CA ILE A 161 5.83 32.49 -5.55
C ILE A 161 7.00 31.55 -5.25
N SER A 162 8.14 32.07 -4.79
CA SER A 162 9.30 31.24 -4.42
C SER A 162 8.95 30.22 -3.33
N ARG A 163 8.17 30.61 -2.31
CA ARG A 163 7.67 29.68 -1.29
C ARG A 163 6.76 28.60 -1.87
N LEU A 164 5.89 28.99 -2.81
CA LEU A 164 4.97 28.07 -3.48
C LEU A 164 5.68 27.07 -4.39
N ARG A 165 6.84 27.42 -4.97
CA ARG A 165 7.66 26.49 -5.75
C ARG A 165 8.06 25.25 -4.96
N ASN A 166 8.44 25.41 -3.70
CA ASN A 166 8.75 24.28 -2.82
C ASN A 166 7.51 23.40 -2.55
N SER A 167 6.32 24.02 -2.49
CA SER A 167 5.05 23.28 -2.39
C SER A 167 4.74 22.50 -3.67
N ILE A 168 5.08 23.04 -4.85
CA ILE A 168 4.95 22.35 -6.14
C ILE A 168 5.83 21.10 -6.20
N ASP A 169 7.11 21.18 -5.79
CA ASP A 169 7.98 20.00 -5.75
C ASP A 169 7.45 18.90 -4.81
N THR A 170 6.68 19.29 -3.79
CA THR A 170 6.00 18.36 -2.89
C THR A 170 4.81 17.68 -3.57
N ILE A 171 4.08 18.37 -4.45
CA ILE A 171 2.97 17.80 -5.24
C ILE A 171 3.46 16.67 -6.15
N ASP A 172 4.62 16.83 -6.80
CA ASP A 172 5.19 15.78 -7.64
C ASP A 172 5.55 14.52 -6.86
N LYS A 173 6.07 14.66 -5.64
CA LYS A 173 6.33 13.52 -4.74
C LYS A 173 5.03 12.82 -4.32
N ILE A 174 4.00 13.60 -3.97
CA ILE A 174 2.68 13.04 -3.61
C ILE A 174 2.12 12.24 -4.78
N LYS A 175 2.30 12.69 -6.03
CA LYS A 175 1.88 11.93 -7.22
C LYS A 175 2.57 10.57 -7.31
N GLU A 176 3.88 10.51 -7.08
CA GLU A 176 4.62 9.24 -7.06
C GLU A 176 4.12 8.32 -5.94
N ASP A 177 3.81 8.86 -4.76
CA ASP A 177 3.28 8.10 -3.64
C ASP A 177 1.87 7.56 -3.91
N VAL A 178 1.04 8.29 -4.66
CA VAL A 178 -0.26 7.78 -5.15
C VAL A 178 -0.07 6.59 -6.09
N ASP A 179 0.88 6.65 -7.02
CA ASP A 179 1.15 5.54 -7.93
C ASP A 179 1.64 4.30 -7.16
N LYS A 180 2.47 4.49 -6.12
CA LYS A 180 2.86 3.41 -5.21
C LYS A 180 1.66 2.84 -4.44
N LEU A 181 0.74 3.70 -3.99
CA LEU A 181 -0.46 3.28 -3.28
C LEU A 181 -1.36 2.41 -4.16
N VAL A 182 -1.56 2.81 -5.42
CA VAL A 182 -2.29 2.01 -6.43
C VAL A 182 -1.66 0.63 -6.62
N SER A 183 -0.33 0.57 -6.74
CA SER A 183 0.40 -0.71 -6.83
C SER A 183 0.25 -1.57 -5.57
N GLY A 184 0.27 -0.96 -4.39
CA GLY A 184 0.03 -1.62 -3.11
C GLY A 184 -1.37 -2.25 -3.02
N ILE A 185 -2.40 -1.55 -3.50
CA ILE A 185 -3.77 -2.09 -3.55
C ILE A 185 -3.85 -3.33 -4.44
N ASN A 186 -3.21 -3.31 -5.62
CA ASN A 186 -3.18 -4.47 -6.52
C ASN A 186 -2.47 -5.68 -5.88
N SER A 187 -1.43 -5.42 -5.08
CA SER A 187 -0.74 -6.46 -4.31
C SER A 187 -1.66 -7.05 -3.23
N ILE A 188 -2.45 -6.22 -2.53
CA ILE A 188 -3.44 -6.69 -1.55
C ILE A 188 -4.49 -7.60 -2.18
N VAL A 189 -5.00 -7.22 -3.36
CA VAL A 189 -5.96 -8.05 -4.11
C VAL A 189 -5.35 -9.41 -4.45
N SER A 190 -4.11 -9.43 -4.94
CA SER A 190 -3.41 -10.66 -5.29
C SER A 190 -3.20 -11.58 -4.08
N ILE A 191 -2.81 -11.01 -2.93
CA ILE A 191 -2.67 -11.76 -1.66
C ILE A 191 -4.01 -12.33 -1.22
N SER A 192 -5.10 -11.58 -1.36
CA SER A 192 -6.45 -12.04 -1.02
C SER A 192 -6.86 -13.25 -1.86
N ASP A 193 -6.57 -13.22 -3.17
CA ASP A 193 -6.84 -14.34 -4.07
C ASP A 193 -6.00 -15.58 -3.72
N GLU A 194 -4.72 -15.40 -3.39
CA GLU A 194 -3.85 -16.49 -2.92
C GLU A 194 -4.36 -17.12 -1.61
N LEU A 195 -4.86 -16.30 -0.68
CA LEU A 195 -5.43 -16.77 0.57
C LEU A 195 -6.74 -17.56 0.36
N ASP A 196 -7.60 -17.17 -0.59
CA ASP A 196 -8.79 -17.95 -0.96
C ASP A 196 -8.40 -19.34 -1.52
N LEU A 197 -7.34 -19.40 -2.33
CA LEU A 197 -6.80 -20.68 -2.81
C LEU A 197 -6.31 -21.55 -1.65
N ILE A 198 -5.56 -20.99 -0.70
CA ILE A 198 -5.07 -21.70 0.50
C ILE A 198 -6.26 -22.19 1.35
N TYR A 199 -7.29 -21.36 1.54
CA TYR A 199 -8.51 -21.73 2.27
C TYR A 199 -9.20 -22.97 1.65
N ARG A 200 -9.34 -22.98 0.32
CA ARG A 200 -9.92 -24.13 -0.40
C ARG A 200 -9.05 -25.37 -0.29
N GLN A 201 -7.72 -25.23 -0.37
CA GLN A 201 -6.78 -26.34 -0.21
C GLN A 201 -6.86 -26.94 1.20
N GLN A 202 -6.83 -26.11 2.24
CA GLN A 202 -6.94 -26.58 3.63
C GLN A 202 -8.28 -27.29 3.88
N SER A 203 -9.36 -26.81 3.28
CA SER A 203 -10.67 -27.48 3.34
C SER A 203 -10.64 -28.89 2.72
N ARG A 204 -9.87 -29.12 1.65
CA ARG A 204 -9.65 -30.47 1.09
C ARG A 204 -8.84 -31.34 2.05
N VAL A 205 -7.77 -30.80 2.62
CA VAL A 205 -6.92 -31.54 3.58
C VAL A 205 -7.74 -32.02 4.80
N ILE A 206 -8.68 -31.21 5.31
CA ILE A 206 -9.60 -31.63 6.37
C ILE A 206 -10.41 -32.88 5.95
N ASN A 207 -10.87 -32.95 4.70
CA ASN A 207 -11.59 -34.13 4.21
C ASN A 207 -10.66 -35.35 4.08
N ASP A 208 -9.42 -35.18 3.65
CA ASP A 208 -8.44 -36.27 3.57
C ASP A 208 -8.11 -36.83 4.97
N ILE A 209 -7.99 -35.95 5.97
CA ILE A 209 -7.78 -36.33 7.38
C ILE A 209 -8.94 -37.16 7.92
N LYS A 210 -10.19 -36.85 7.55
CA LYS A 210 -11.34 -37.70 7.91
C LYS A 210 -11.19 -39.12 7.36
N GLY A 211 -10.53 -39.29 6.20
CA GLY A 211 -10.18 -40.61 5.65
C GLY A 211 -9.26 -41.43 6.58
N LEU A 212 -8.32 -40.79 7.28
CA LEU A 212 -7.44 -41.45 8.26
C LEU A 212 -8.22 -42.04 9.45
N SER A 213 -9.34 -41.43 9.84
CA SER A 213 -10.25 -42.03 10.83
C SER A 213 -10.78 -43.39 10.37
N GLY A 214 -11.07 -43.53 9.07
CA GLY A 214 -11.47 -44.79 8.46
C GLY A 214 -10.37 -45.86 8.57
N ILE A 215 -9.11 -45.48 8.37
CA ILE A 215 -7.94 -46.36 8.54
C ILE A 215 -7.84 -46.83 9.99
N SER A 216 -7.98 -45.91 10.96
CA SER A 216 -7.97 -46.28 12.39
C SER A 216 -9.09 -47.27 12.74
N ALA A 217 -10.30 -47.05 12.23
CA ALA A 217 -11.42 -47.98 12.40
C ALA A 217 -11.12 -49.36 11.79
N GLY A 218 -10.47 -49.40 10.63
CA GLY A 218 -9.99 -50.63 9.99
C GLY A 218 -8.97 -51.37 10.86
N ILE A 219 -7.96 -50.66 11.38
CA ILE A 219 -6.95 -51.23 12.29
C ILE A 219 -7.60 -51.80 13.55
N LYS A 220 -8.58 -51.10 14.15
CA LYS A 220 -9.36 -51.63 15.29
C LYS A 220 -10.10 -52.92 14.94
N LYS A 221 -10.66 -53.02 13.73
CA LYS A 221 -11.34 -54.23 13.25
C LYS A 221 -10.37 -55.40 13.08
N ILE A 222 -9.21 -55.16 12.47
CA ILE A 222 -8.14 -56.17 12.33
C ILE A 222 -7.65 -56.62 13.71
N SER A 223 -7.44 -55.68 14.63
CA SER A 223 -7.02 -55.96 16.01
C SER A 223 -8.02 -56.89 16.72
N LYS A 224 -9.33 -56.66 16.57
CA LYS A 224 -10.38 -57.55 17.11
C LYS A 224 -10.37 -58.95 16.47
N ILE A 225 -10.11 -59.03 15.16
CA ILE A 225 -10.00 -60.31 14.44
C ILE A 225 -8.81 -61.11 14.96
N LEU A 226 -7.62 -60.50 15.07
CA LEU A 226 -6.42 -61.15 15.60
C LEU A 226 -6.63 -61.70 17.02
N PHE A 227 -7.29 -60.92 17.88
CA PHE A 227 -7.63 -61.36 19.23
C PHE A 227 -8.57 -62.58 19.23
N SER A 228 -9.56 -62.59 18.32
CA SER A 228 -10.50 -63.69 18.16
C SER A 228 -9.81 -64.95 17.61
N VAL A 229 -8.94 -64.81 16.61
CA VAL A 229 -8.11 -65.91 16.07
C VAL A 229 -7.24 -66.51 17.16
N LYS A 230 -6.54 -65.68 17.95
CA LYS A 230 -5.75 -66.14 19.10
C LYS A 230 -6.61 -66.96 20.07
N LYS A 231 -7.78 -66.43 20.46
CA LYS A 231 -8.70 -67.11 21.38
C LYS A 231 -9.14 -68.47 20.83
N ASN A 232 -9.53 -68.53 19.56
CA ASN A 232 -9.98 -69.78 18.93
C ASN A 232 -8.87 -70.82 18.85
N ILE A 233 -7.64 -70.43 18.52
CA ILE A 233 -6.48 -71.33 18.51
C ILE A 233 -6.23 -71.88 19.92
N VAL A 234 -6.20 -71.01 20.94
CA VAL A 234 -6.00 -71.43 22.34
C VAL A 234 -7.09 -72.41 22.80
N THR A 235 -8.36 -72.14 22.48
CA THR A 235 -9.47 -73.05 22.80
C THR A 235 -9.33 -74.40 22.10
N SER A 236 -9.05 -74.40 20.79
CA SER A 236 -8.91 -75.62 19.99
C SER A 236 -7.77 -76.52 20.50
N ILE A 237 -6.65 -75.92 20.94
CA ILE A 237 -5.53 -76.66 21.53
C ILE A 237 -5.92 -77.28 22.87
N ARG A 238 -6.63 -76.52 23.73
CA ARG A 238 -7.11 -77.06 25.01
C ARG A 238 -8.04 -78.26 24.81
N GLU A 239 -8.95 -78.17 23.85
CA GLU A 239 -9.85 -79.27 23.49
C GLU A 239 -9.08 -80.49 22.98
N PHE A 240 -8.07 -80.29 22.12
CA PHE A 240 -7.22 -81.37 21.62
C PHE A 240 -6.39 -82.05 22.72
N LEU A 241 -5.86 -81.28 23.68
CA LEU A 241 -5.09 -81.82 24.81
C LEU A 241 -5.97 -82.48 25.89
N SER A 242 -7.29 -82.24 25.87
CA SER A 242 -8.26 -82.83 26.80
C SER A 242 -8.86 -84.16 26.32
N LYS A 243 -8.54 -84.58 25.09
CA LYS A 243 -8.87 -85.89 24.51
C LYS A 243 -7.67 -86.83 24.60
#